data_AF-A0A968KAN3-F1
#
_entry.id   AF-A0A968KAN3-F1
#
_cell.length_a   1.000
_cell.length_b   1.000
_cell.length_c   1.000
_cell.angle_alpha   90.00
_cell.angle_beta   90.00
_cell.angle_gamma   90.00
#
_symmetry.space_group_name_H-M   'P 1'
#
loop_
_entity.id
_entity.type
_entity.pdbx_description
1 polymer ?
#
loop_
_entity_poly.entity_id
_entity_poly.type
_entity_poly.pdbx_seq_one_letter_code
_entity_poly.pdbx_strand_id
1 'polypeptide(L)' 'MDSDKIIPEKYNLVVVDDEKFICEIVKEVLSDDDRYSARYFSSPSRALNFINSHPVDLV' A
#
# COMPACT_ATOMS: atom_id res chain seq x y z
N MET A 1 5.60 31.15 -3.76
CA MET A 1 4.41 30.62 -4.45
C MET A 1 4.57 29.13 -4.42
N ASP A 2 4.23 28.53 -3.29
CA ASP A 2 4.29 27.08 -3.14
C ASP A 2 3.20 26.49 -4.02
N SER A 3 3.63 25.66 -4.97
CA SER A 3 2.75 24.93 -5.86
C SER A 3 1.74 24.16 -5.03
N ASP A 4 0.45 24.31 -5.34
CA ASP A 4 -0.63 23.50 -4.79
C ASP A 4 -0.29 22.02 -5.00
N LYS A 5 0.31 21.39 -3.98
CA LYS A 5 0.51 19.95 -3.97
C LYS A 5 -0.89 19.36 -3.95
N ILE A 6 -1.26 18.69 -5.03
CA ILE A 6 -2.42 17.79 -5.04
C ILE A 6 -2.10 16.73 -3.99
N ILE A 7 -2.71 16.83 -2.82
CA ILE A 7 -2.65 15.81 -1.79
C ILE A 7 -3.65 14.73 -2.23
N PRO A 8 -3.21 13.52 -2.61
CA PRO A 8 -4.15 12.45 -2.96
C PRO A 8 -5.06 12.16 -1.77
N GLU A 9 -6.34 11.88 -2.04
CA GLU A 9 -7.35 11.58 -1.01
C GLU A 9 -6.88 10.45 -0.07
N LYS A 10 -6.21 9.44 -0.64
CA LYS A 10 -5.41 8.41 0.05
C LYS A 10 -4.28 7.93 -0.85
N TYR A 11 -3.12 7.58 -0.28
CA TYR A 11 -2.07 6.85 -0.99
C TYR A 11 -2.40 5.35 -1.02
N ASN A 12 -2.27 4.74 -2.19
CA ASN A 12 -2.53 3.33 -2.44
C ASN A 12 -1.21 2.54 -2.33
N LEU A 13 -1.11 1.72 -1.28
CA LEU A 13 0.09 0.98 -0.91
C LEU A 13 -0.09 -0.53 -1.17
N VAL A 14 0.98 -1.21 -1.56
CA VAL A 14 1.01 -2.68 -1.70
C VAL A 14 2.14 -3.24 -0.86
N VAL A 15 1.82 -3.94 0.22
CA VAL A 15 2.81 -4.64 1.05
C VAL A 15 2.95 -6.07 0.54
N VAL A 16 4.17 -6.48 0.21
CA VAL A 16 4.49 -7.83 -0.27
C VAL A 16 5.55 -8.46 0.61
N ASP A 17 5.15 -9.43 1.42
CA ASP A 17 6.04 -10.14 2.33
C ASP A 17 5.51 -11.56 2.58
N ASP A 18 6.36 -12.58 2.47
CA ASP A 18 6.00 -13.97 2.72
C ASP A 18 6.00 -14.32 4.22
N GLU A 19 6.61 -13.49 5.06
CA GLU A 19 6.54 -13.58 6.52
C GLU A 19 5.25 -12.92 7.05
N LYS A 20 4.29 -13.77 7.43
CA LYS A 20 3.00 -13.33 7.97
C LYS A 20 3.13 -12.35 9.15
N PHE A 21 4.13 -12.55 10.01
CA PHE A 21 4.34 -11.70 11.18
C PHE A 21 4.69 -10.25 10.80
N ILE A 22 5.58 -10.08 9.81
CA ILE A 22 5.96 -8.76 9.30
C ILE A 22 4.75 -8.08 8.64
N CYS A 23 4.01 -8.81 7.81
CA CYS A 23 2.80 -8.31 7.18
C CYS A 23 1.77 -7.76 8.19
N GLU A 24 1.53 -8.46 9.31
CA GLU A 24 0.57 -7.99 10.33
C GLU A 24 1.07 -6.75 11.07
N ILE A 25 2.37 -6.63 11.36
CA ILE A 25 2.94 -5.41 11.97
C ILE A 25 2.74 -4.20 11.05
N VAL A 26 3.09 -4.35 9.77
CA VAL A 26 2.90 -3.26 8.80
C VAL A 26 1.43 -2.90 8.67
N LYS A 27 0.55 -3.91 8.73
CA LYS A 27 -0.89 -3.70 8.66
C LYS A 27 -1.44 -2.90 9.82
N GLU A 28 -1.03 -3.20 11.04
CA GLU A 28 -1.40 -2.45 12.23
C GLU A 28 -1.01 -0.97 12.07
N VAL A 29 0.26 -0.72 11.75
CA VAL A 29 0.81 0.65 11.61
C VAL A 29 0.11 1.45 10.52
N LEU A 30 -0.16 0.84 9.36
CA LEU A 30 -0.81 1.54 8.24
C LEU A 30 -2.32 1.71 8.45
N SER A 31 -2.96 0.86 9.25
CA SER A 31 -4.40 0.94 9.50
C SER A 31 -4.81 2.10 10.42
N ASP A 32 -3.87 2.62 11.21
CA ASP A 32 -4.10 3.73 12.12
C ASP A 32 -4.12 5.11 11.44
N ASP A 33 -3.78 5.18 10.14
CA ASP A 33 -3.69 6.43 9.39
C ASP A 33 -4.60 6.41 8.16
N ASP A 34 -5.65 7.22 8.21
CA ASP A 34 -6.67 7.31 7.18
C ASP A 34 -6.13 7.78 5.82
N ARG A 35 -4.92 8.32 5.74
CA ARG A 35 -4.28 8.73 4.48
C ARG A 35 -3.80 7.56 3.64
N TYR A 36 -3.82 6.34 4.17
CA TYR A 36 -3.35 5.15 3.46
C TYR A 36 -4.48 4.18 3.13
N SER A 37 -4.36 3.54 1.98
CA SER A 37 -5.15 2.40 1.55
C SER A 37 -4.18 1.30 1.15
N ALA A 38 -3.99 0.31 2.02
CA ALA A 38 -3.00 -0.74 1.82
C ALA A 38 -3.63 -2.08 1.40
N ARG A 39 -2.93 -2.81 0.55
CA ARG A 39 -3.21 -4.21 0.17
C ARG A 39 -2.02 -5.08 0.51
N TYR A 40 -2.27 -6.26 1.04
CA TYR A 40 -1.24 -7.15 1.59
C TYR A 40 -1.23 -8.47 0.82
N PHE A 41 -0.05 -8.89 0.38
CA PHE A 41 0.13 -10.11 -0.39
C PHE A 41 1.32 -10.91 0.13
N SER A 42 1.13 -12.21 0.35
CA SER A 42 2.22 -13.15 0.60
C SER A 42 2.71 -13.87 -0.66
N SER A 43 2.11 -13.54 -1.81
CA SER A 43 2.38 -14.20 -3.08
C SER A 43 2.81 -13.16 -4.12
N PRO A 44 4.04 -13.26 -4.65
CA PRO A 44 4.53 -12.34 -5.68
C PRO A 44 3.63 -12.28 -6.91
N SER A 45 3.10 -13.42 -7.37
CA SER A 45 2.22 -13.47 -8.54
C SER A 45 0.89 -12.74 -8.31
N ARG A 46 0.32 -12.85 -7.11
CA ARG A 46 -0.90 -12.11 -6.75
C ARG A 46 -0.64 -10.61 -6.64
N ALA A 47 0.51 -10.22 -6.07
CA ALA A 47 0.91 -8.82 -5.99
C ALA A 47 1.10 -8.20 -7.38
N LEU A 48 1.83 -8.89 -8.27
CA LEU A 48 2.04 -8.43 -9.66
C LEU A 48 0.72 -8.28 -10.42
N ASN A 49 -0.21 -9.25 -10.27
CA ASN A 49 -1.52 -9.15 -10.89
C ASN A 49 -2.31 -7.94 -10.39
N PHE A 50 -2.20 -7.61 -9.09
CA PHE A 50 -2.85 -6.43 -8.52
C PHE A 50 -2.22 -5.13 -9.03
N ILE A 51 -0.89 -5.00 -8.97
CA ILE A 51 -0.14 -3.82 -9.42
C ILE A 51 -0.42 -3.52 -10.91
N ASN A 52 -0.54 -4.54 -11.76
CA ASN A 52 -0.84 -4.35 -13.17
C ASN A 52 -2.28 -3.89 -13.46
N SER A 53 -3.19 -4.03 -12.49
CA SER A 53 -4.63 -3.74 -12.68
C SER A 53 -5.14 -2.56 -11.85
N HIS A 54 -4.34 -2.04 -10.91
CA HIS A 54 -4.72 -0.97 -10.01
C HIS A 54 -3.58 0.06 -9.89
N PRO A 55 -3.88 1.36 -9.75
CA PRO A 55 -2.87 2.37 -9.46
C PRO A 55 -2.26 2.12 -8.07
N VAL A 56 -0.93 2.23 -8.00
CA VAL A 56 -0.15 2.02 -6.78
C VAL A 56 0.88 3.14 -6.68
N ASP A 57 0.96 3.77 -5.52
CA ASP A 57 1.89 4.87 -5.25
C ASP A 57 3.22 4.36 -4.68
N LEU A 58 3.16 3.26 -3.92
CA LEU A 58 4.31 2.61 -3.31
C LEU A 58 4.04 1.11 -3.14
N VAL A 59 5.08 0.31 -3.43
CA VAL A 59 5.15 -1.11 -3.09
C VAL A 59 6.16 -1.25 -1.95
#